data_AF-A0A4V2JSV9-F1
#
_entry.id   AF-A0A4V2JSV9-F1
#
_cell.length_a   1.000
_cell.length_b   1.000
_cell.length_c   1.000
_cell.angle_alpha   90.00
_cell.angle_beta   90.00
_cell.angle_gamma   90.00
#
_symmetry.space_group_name_H-M   'P 1'
#
loop_
_entity.id
_entity.type
_entity.pdbx_description
1 polymer ?
#
loop_
_entity_poly.entity_id
_entity_poly.type
_entity_poly.pdbx_seq_one_letter_code
_entity_poly.pdbx_strand_id
1 'polypeptide(L)'
;MGRVVITKETVQGFVAQGLGSHQVPAGAIVTDSAKEFARDKGFSLVFSDAALAAPRPVGVAPAASNSDLARRVRSAVIAQLGHAPEGLDAVIAKVLASL
;
A
#
# COMPACT_ATOMS: atom_id res chain seq x y z
N MET A 1 20.50 10.39 -15.08
CA MET A 1 20.45 9.01 -14.55
C MET A 1 19.12 8.40 -14.93
N GLY A 2 19.12 7.26 -15.63
CA GLY A 2 17.93 6.67 -16.24
C GLY A 2 16.95 6.11 -15.19
N ARG A 3 15.65 6.31 -15.43
CA ARG A 3 14.60 5.79 -14.56
C ARG A 3 14.41 4.30 -14.83
N VAL A 4 14.50 3.47 -13.79
CA VAL A 4 14.27 2.02 -13.91
C VAL A 4 12.77 1.75 -13.94
N VAL A 5 12.31 0.96 -14.91
CA VAL A 5 10.91 0.54 -15.01
C VAL A 5 10.83 -0.96 -14.76
N ILE A 6 10.04 -1.36 -13.77
CA ILE A 6 9.80 -2.76 -13.42
C ILE A 6 8.46 -3.16 -14.01
N THR A 7 8.50 -4.10 -14.96
CA THR A 7 7.34 -4.64 -15.65
C THR A 7 7.05 -6.08 -15.19
N LYS A 8 5.93 -6.64 -15.65
CA LYS A 8 5.56 -8.05 -15.40
C LYS A 8 6.69 -9.01 -15.80
N GLU A 9 7.32 -8.79 -16.95
CA GLU A 9 8.40 -9.64 -17.46
C GLU A 9 9.63 -9.61 -16.54
N THR A 10 9.95 -8.44 -15.98
CA THR A 10 11.02 -8.28 -15.01
C THR A 10 10.74 -9.09 -13.75
N VAL A 11 9.52 -9.00 -13.21
CA VAL A 11 9.10 -9.78 -12.03
C VAL A 11 9.07 -11.28 -12.34
N GLN A 12 8.61 -11.67 -13.52
CA GLN A 12 8.61 -13.06 -13.96
C GLN A 12 10.03 -13.65 -14.02
N GLY A 13 11.01 -12.86 -14.48
CA GLY A 13 12.42 -13.23 -14.43
C GLY A 13 12.92 -13.46 -13.00
N PHE A 14 12.55 -12.59 -12.05
CA PHE A 14 12.94 -12.76 -10.65
C PHE A 14 12.30 -13.98 -9.98
N VAL A 15 11.03 -14.23 -10.26
CA VAL A 15 10.32 -15.42 -9.77
C VAL A 15 10.92 -16.69 -10.36
N ALA A 16 11.27 -16.70 -11.65
CA ALA A 16 11.91 -17.84 -12.30
C ALA A 16 13.30 -18.16 -11.73
N GLN A 17 13.99 -17.16 -11.18
CA GLN A 17 15.26 -17.34 -10.47
C GLN A 17 15.10 -17.88 -9.05
N GLY A 18 13.86 -18.09 -8.58
CA GLY A 18 13.57 -18.55 -7.23
C GLY A 18 13.75 -17.47 -6.15
N LEU A 19 13.81 -16.19 -6.53
CA LEU A 19 13.84 -15.10 -5.57
C LEU A 19 12.43 -14.96 -4.95
N GLY A 20 12.36 -14.82 -3.62
CA GLY A 20 11.10 -14.54 -2.91
C GLY A 20 10.82 -13.04 -2.74
N SER A 21 11.85 -12.21 -2.93
CA SER A 21 11.73 -10.76 -2.81
C SER A 21 12.76 -10.03 -3.66
N HIS A 22 12.45 -8.79 -4.02
CA HIS A 22 13.37 -7.90 -4.73
C HIS A 22 13.29 -6.48 -4.20
N GLN A 23 14.44 -5.85 -4.01
CA GLN A 23 14.52 -4.45 -3.64
C GLN A 23 14.30 -3.56 -4.86
N VAL A 24 13.23 -2.78 -4.82
CA VAL A 24 12.91 -1.79 -5.84
C VAL A 24 13.67 -0.50 -5.50
N PRO A 25 14.55 -0.03 -6.40
CA PRO A 25 15.32 1.19 -6.15
C PRO A 25 14.41 2.44 -6.13
N ALA A 26 14.82 3.43 -5.34
CA ALA A 26 14.10 4.71 -5.23
C ALA A 26 13.91 5.36 -6.61
N GLY A 27 12.69 5.81 -6.91
CA GLY A 27 12.35 6.45 -8.19
C GLY A 27 12.01 5.49 -9.33
N ALA A 28 12.08 4.17 -9.11
CA ALA A 28 11.64 3.19 -10.09
C ALA A 28 10.12 3.22 -10.28
N ILE A 29 9.67 3.05 -11.53
CA ILE A 29 8.26 2.92 -11.87
C ILE A 29 7.91 1.43 -11.87
N VAL A 30 6.96 1.03 -11.05
CA VAL A 30 6.41 -0.33 -11.06
C VAL A 30 5.05 -0.29 -11.75
N THR A 31 4.91 -1.02 -12.85
CA THR A 31 3.62 -1.11 -13.55
C THR A 31 2.61 -1.90 -12.74
N ASP A 32 1.32 -1.62 -12.93
CA ASP A 32 0.27 -2.31 -12.17
C ASP A 32 0.23 -3.81 -12.47
N SER A 33 0.50 -4.22 -13.72
CA SER A 33 0.65 -5.63 -14.08
C SER A 33 1.82 -6.31 -13.38
N ALA A 34 2.89 -5.57 -13.03
CA ALA A 34 4.00 -6.11 -12.25
C ALA A 34 3.61 -6.33 -10.78
N LYS A 35 2.87 -5.39 -10.19
CA LYS A 35 2.35 -5.53 -8.80
C LYS A 35 1.35 -6.68 -8.69
N GLU A 36 0.47 -6.80 -9.68
CA GLU A 36 -0.53 -7.87 -9.74
C GLU A 36 0.14 -9.24 -9.87
N PHE A 37 1.09 -9.40 -10.79
CA PHE A 37 1.83 -10.64 -10.96
C PHE A 37 2.68 -10.99 -9.73
N ALA A 38 3.31 -9.99 -9.09
CA ALA A 38 4.04 -10.19 -7.85
C ALA A 38 3.13 -10.75 -6.74
N ARG A 39 1.93 -10.20 -6.58
CA ARG A 39 0.93 -10.68 -5.61
C ARG A 39 0.47 -12.11 -5.90
N ASP A 40 0.15 -12.41 -7.16
CA ASP A 40 -0.28 -13.76 -7.58
C ASP A 40 0.78 -14.83 -7.30
N LYS A 41 2.06 -14.48 -7.45
CA LYS A 41 3.20 -15.38 -7.21
C LYS A 41 3.76 -15.35 -5.79
N GLY A 42 3.15 -14.58 -4.87
CA GLY A 42 3.65 -14.42 -3.50
C GLY A 42 5.02 -13.72 -3.43
N PHE A 43 5.40 -12.99 -4.46
CA PHE A 43 6.68 -12.30 -4.59
C PHE A 43 6.62 -10.91 -3.94
N SER A 44 7.59 -10.57 -3.10
CA SER A 44 7.60 -9.31 -2.35
C SER A 44 8.49 -8.24 -3.00
N LEU A 45 7.89 -7.11 -3.40
CA LEU A 45 8.62 -5.93 -3.85
C LEU A 45 8.89 -5.01 -2.66
N VAL A 46 10.16 -4.87 -2.28
CA VAL A 46 10.61 -4.05 -1.14
C VAL A 46 11.13 -2.72 -1.67
N PHE A 47 10.37 -1.65 -1.48
CA PHE A 47 10.76 -0.33 -1.96
C PHE A 47 11.81 0.28 -1.02
N SER A 48 13.00 0.55 -1.55
CA SER A 48 14.08 1.23 -0.83
C SER A 48 13.75 2.72 -0.76
N ASP A 49 13.08 3.12 0.32
CA ASP A 49 12.53 4.47 0.51
C ASP A 49 13.64 5.48 0.83
N ALA A 50 13.89 6.41 -0.10
CA ALA A 50 14.49 7.71 0.22
C ALA A 50 13.56 8.88 -0.14
N ALA A 51 12.39 8.62 -0.73
CA ALA A 51 11.40 9.65 -1.00
C ALA A 51 10.05 9.03 -1.33
N LEU A 52 9.06 9.39 -0.52
CA LEU A 52 7.62 9.26 -0.73
C LEU A 52 6.98 7.97 -0.24
N ALA A 53 6.64 7.99 1.06
CA ALA A 53 5.35 7.60 1.62
C ALA A 53 4.31 7.11 0.60
N ALA A 54 4.37 5.82 0.28
CA ALA A 54 3.27 5.07 -0.33
C ALA A 54 2.88 3.93 0.64
N PRO A 55 1.58 3.66 0.86
CA PRO A 55 1.14 2.67 1.83
C PRO A 55 1.62 1.28 1.38
N ARG A 56 2.38 0.61 2.24
CA ARG A 56 2.84 -0.77 2.04
C ARG A 56 1.64 -1.68 1.79
N PRO A 57 1.72 -2.68 0.90
CA PRO A 57 0.76 -3.78 0.90
C PRO A 57 1.06 -4.63 2.14
N VAL A 58 0.40 -4.32 3.24
CA VAL A 58 0.33 -5.25 4.38
C VAL A 58 -0.35 -6.52 3.88
N GLY A 59 0.33 -7.65 4.09
CA GLY A 59 -0.17 -8.97 3.79
C GLY A 59 -1.57 -9.18 4.37
N VAL A 60 -2.32 -10.04 3.70
CA VAL A 60 -3.61 -10.64 4.07
C VAL A 60 -3.98 -10.38 5.53
N ALA A 61 -4.73 -9.30 5.78
CA ALA A 61 -5.31 -9.04 7.09
C ALA A 61 -6.76 -9.53 7.07
N PRO A 62 -7.21 -10.27 8.10
CA PRO A 62 -8.59 -10.72 8.21
C PRO A 62 -9.52 -9.51 8.17
N ALA A 63 -10.75 -9.71 7.67
CA ALA A 63 -11.80 -8.70 7.47
C ALA A 63 -11.57 -7.41 8.27
N ALA A 64 -11.31 -6.31 7.56
CA ALA A 64 -10.96 -5.02 8.14
C ALA A 64 -11.92 -4.69 9.29
N SER A 65 -11.43 -4.77 10.52
CA SER A 65 -12.23 -4.45 11.69
C SER A 65 -12.66 -2.99 11.61
N ASN A 66 -13.84 -2.66 12.13
CA ASN A 66 -14.36 -1.28 12.13
C ASN A 66 -13.34 -0.26 12.70
N SER A 67 -12.46 -0.69 13.60
CA SER A 67 -11.33 0.10 14.12
C SER A 67 -10.32 0.54 13.04
N ASP A 68 -9.98 -0.34 12.09
CA ASP A 68 -9.03 -0.03 11.01
C ASP A 68 -9.67 0.94 9.99
N LEU A 69 -10.98 0.80 9.75
CA LEU A 69 -11.75 1.74 8.94
C LEU A 69 -11.86 3.11 9.60
N ALA A 70 -12.14 3.16 10.91
CA ALA A 70 -12.20 4.40 11.68
C ALA A 70 -10.90 5.21 11.56
N ARG A 71 -9.76 4.53 11.69
CA ARG A 71 -8.43 5.15 11.56
C ARG A 71 -8.19 5.71 10.16
N ARG A 72 -8.60 4.98 9.11
CA ARG A 72 -8.46 5.44 7.71
C ARG A 72 -9.32 6.68 7.44
N VAL A 73 -10.57 6.67 7.90
CA VAL A 73 -11.48 7.81 7.75
C VAL A 73 -10.94 9.03 8.49
N ARG A 74 -10.47 8.86 9.73
CA ARG A 74 -9.86 9.95 10.51
C ARG A 74 -8.66 10.56 9.77
N SER A 75 -7.73 9.74 9.27
CA SER A 75 -6.56 10.21 8.54
C SER A 75 -6.94 10.95 7.24
N ALA A 76 -7.95 10.46 6.51
CA ALA A 76 -8.42 11.11 5.29
C ALA A 76 -9.04 12.48 5.57
N VAL A 77 -9.83 12.60 6.65
CA VAL A 77 -10.46 13.86 7.06
C VAL A 77 -9.41 14.89 7.49
N ILE A 78 -8.41 14.47 8.27
CA ILE A 78 -7.30 15.35 8.68
C ILE A 78 -6.46 15.78 7.47
N ALA A 79 -6.19 14.87 6.53
CA ALA A 79 -5.45 15.20 5.32
C ALA A 79 -6.21 16.21 4.43
N GLN A 80 -7.55 16.14 4.41
CA GLN A 80 -8.40 17.02 3.61
C GLN A 80 -8.60 18.40 4.25
N LEU A 81 -8.74 18.45 5.58
CA LEU A 81 -9.05 19.69 6.32
C LEU A 81 -7.81 20.36 6.92
N GLY A 82 -6.66 19.67 6.94
CA GLY A 82 -5.42 20.12 7.59
C GLY A 82 -5.47 20.13 9.12
N HIS A 83 -6.59 19.76 9.73
CA HIS A 83 -6.78 19.67 11.18
C HIS A 83 -7.83 18.61 11.52
N ALA A 84 -7.84 18.17 12.78
CA ALA A 84 -8.84 17.23 13.29
C ALA A 84 -10.05 18.01 13.82
N PRO A 85 -11.24 17.92 13.19
CA PRO A 85 -12.45 18.54 13.72
C PRO A 85 -12.89 17.93 15.05
N GLU A 86 -13.47 18.76 15.91
CA GLU A 86 -14.02 18.33 17.20
C GLU A 86 -15.18 17.34 16.99
N GLY A 87 -15.20 16.28 17.79
CA GLY A 87 -16.23 15.23 17.69
C GLY A 87 -16.10 14.28 16.50
N LEU A 88 -15.04 14.38 15.68
CA LEU A 88 -14.84 13.50 14.52
C LEU A 88 -14.86 12.01 14.89
N ASP A 89 -14.14 11.62 15.93
CA ASP A 89 -14.08 10.23 16.38
C ASP A 89 -15.47 9.73 16.83
N ALA A 90 -16.29 10.59 17.45
CA ALA A 90 -17.64 10.23 17.87
C ALA A 90 -18.59 10.02 16.68
N VAL A 91 -18.48 10.86 15.64
CA VAL A 91 -19.24 10.70 14.40
C VAL A 91 -18.82 9.43 13.66
N ILE A 92 -17.52 9.17 13.55
CA ILE A 92 -16.99 7.95 12.93
C ILE A 92 -17.49 6.72 13.69
N ALA A 93 -17.41 6.70 15.02
CA ALA A 93 -17.90 5.59 15.84
C ALA A 93 -19.40 5.35 15.65
N LYS A 94 -20.21 6.41 15.59
CA LYS A 94 -21.67 6.31 15.36
C LYS A 94 -22.00 5.70 14.00
N VAL A 95 -21.31 6.11 12.94
CA VAL A 95 -21.53 5.59 11.57
C VAL A 95 -21.11 4.13 11.49
N LEU A 96 -19.96 3.78 12.09
CA LEU A 96 -19.44 2.41 12.05
C LEU A 96 -20.20 1.43 12.94
N ALA A 97 -20.93 1.90 13.95
CA ALA A 97 -21.82 1.08 14.76
C ALA A 97 -23.18 0.82 14.06
N SER A 98 -23.47 1.52 12.96
CA SER A 98 -24.71 1.37 12.17
C SER A 98 -24.52 0.56 10.88
N LEU A 99 -23.33 0.02 10.65
CA LEU A 99 -22.97 -0.87 9.53
C LEU A 99 -22.98 -2.32 9.98
#